data_AF-T1YT63-F1
#
_entry.id   AF-T1YT63-F1
#
_cell.length_a   1.000
_cell.length_b   1.000
_cell.length_c   1.000
_cell.angle_alpha   90.00
_cell.angle_beta   90.00
_cell.angle_gamma   90.00
#
_symmetry.space_group_name_H-M   'P 1'
#
loop_
_entity.id
_entity.type
_entity.pdbx_description
1 polymer ?
#
loop_
_entity_poly.entity_id
_entity_poly.type
_entity_poly.pdbx_seq_one_letter_code
_entity_poly.pdbx_strand_id
1 'polypeptide(L)'
;KEANMEILVNYLKADADATTTSDVFLSVHDGARHTFLEHATSLYNAVLEYNPLAAVDVIPVAPSSGGAGSDSAAATRQLLDRAYLEAKGFAPCYDYVAVGGTFDHLHSGHKLLLTTAALHTLRKLRVGVTGDALLQKKKFAEYLQPGEVRKKAVRDFLERIRPDVELEIETIVDVSGGTDSIPDVKAIALSPETERSLDVINELRKKNGDLAPLVGIRIPFVSSPSGEVISSTRLRQRMAK
;
A
#
# COMPACT_ATOMS: atom_id res chain seq x y z
N LYS A 1 -5.80 -19.34 -5.02
CA LYS A 1 -6.57 -18.08 -5.11
C LYS A 1 -7.95 -18.25 -4.48
N GLU A 2 -8.77 -19.17 -5.00
CA GLU A 2 -10.17 -19.38 -4.55
C GLU A 2 -10.29 -19.78 -3.08
N ALA A 3 -9.49 -20.74 -2.60
CA ALA A 3 -9.53 -21.18 -1.20
C ALA A 3 -9.23 -20.04 -0.19
N ASN A 4 -8.24 -19.19 -0.46
CA ASN A 4 -7.93 -18.05 0.42
C ASN A 4 -9.04 -17.00 0.41
N MET A 5 -9.70 -16.79 -0.74
CA MET A 5 -10.85 -15.89 -0.82
C MET A 5 -12.06 -16.45 -0.09
N GLU A 6 -12.34 -17.75 -0.22
CA GLU A 6 -13.49 -18.39 0.46
C GLU A 6 -13.36 -18.32 1.98
N ILE A 7 -12.16 -18.59 2.51
CA ILE A 7 -11.87 -18.45 3.95
C ILE A 7 -12.08 -17.01 4.41
N LEU A 8 -11.53 -16.02 3.67
CA LEU A 8 -11.70 -14.61 4.02
C LEU A 8 -13.18 -14.18 3.94
N VAL A 9 -13.90 -14.58 2.90
CA VAL A 9 -15.33 -14.23 2.75
C VAL A 9 -16.16 -14.83 3.89
N ASN A 10 -15.89 -16.06 4.29
CA ASN A 10 -16.57 -16.68 5.42
C ASN A 10 -16.25 -15.94 6.73
N TYR A 11 -15.00 -15.53 6.95
CA TYR A 11 -14.62 -14.69 8.08
C TYR A 11 -15.35 -13.32 8.07
N LEU A 12 -15.31 -12.60 6.95
CA LEU A 12 -15.94 -11.29 6.80
C LEU A 12 -17.46 -11.32 7.00
N LYS A 13 -18.11 -12.44 6.64
CA LYS A 13 -19.55 -12.67 6.86
C LYS A 13 -19.88 -13.01 8.32
N ALA A 14 -18.96 -13.64 9.03
CA ALA A 14 -19.17 -14.09 10.41
C ALA A 14 -18.89 -12.99 11.45
N ASP A 15 -17.99 -12.06 11.14
CA ASP A 15 -17.52 -11.03 12.08
C ASP A 15 -17.95 -9.62 11.61
N ALA A 16 -19.21 -9.27 11.91
CA ALA A 16 -19.82 -8.01 11.48
C ALA A 16 -19.34 -6.78 12.29
N ASP A 17 -18.72 -6.99 13.46
CA ASP A 17 -18.43 -5.97 14.47
C ASP A 17 -16.92 -5.77 14.73
N ALA A 18 -16.05 -6.26 13.83
CA ALA A 18 -14.60 -6.27 14.04
C ALA A 18 -14.01 -4.85 14.15
N THR A 19 -13.93 -4.34 15.38
CA THR A 19 -13.19 -3.14 15.79
C THR A 19 -11.68 -3.34 15.75
N THR A 20 -11.22 -4.58 15.52
CA THR A 20 -9.81 -4.97 15.51
C THR A 20 -9.34 -5.21 14.08
N THR A 21 -8.14 -4.74 13.74
CA THR A 21 -7.57 -5.00 12.41
C THR A 21 -7.20 -6.47 12.27
N SER A 22 -7.68 -7.12 11.22
CA SER A 22 -7.42 -8.53 10.92
C SER A 22 -6.30 -8.69 9.90
N ASP A 23 -5.34 -9.54 10.23
CA ASP A 23 -4.21 -9.82 9.37
C ASP A 23 -4.47 -11.06 8.51
N VAL A 24 -4.39 -10.86 7.20
CA VAL A 24 -4.44 -11.94 6.22
C VAL A 24 -3.03 -12.15 5.69
N PHE A 25 -2.35 -13.15 6.24
CA PHE A 25 -1.03 -13.55 5.77
C PHE A 25 -1.15 -14.28 4.43
N LEU A 26 -0.54 -13.71 3.40
CA LEU A 26 -0.63 -14.19 2.02
C LEU A 26 0.74 -14.62 1.52
N SER A 27 0.90 -15.92 1.25
CA SER A 27 1.95 -16.47 0.39
C SER A 27 1.36 -16.82 -0.97
N VAL A 28 2.20 -16.78 -2.01
CA VAL A 28 1.84 -17.23 -3.36
C VAL A 28 2.74 -18.37 -3.80
N HIS A 29 2.15 -19.35 -4.48
CA HIS A 29 2.76 -20.62 -4.86
C HIS A 29 3.99 -20.49 -5.76
N ASP A 30 4.01 -19.48 -6.63
CA ASP A 30 5.10 -19.18 -7.55
C ASP A 30 6.14 -18.22 -6.97
N GLY A 31 5.86 -17.67 -5.79
CA GLY A 31 6.68 -16.64 -5.17
C GLY A 31 6.77 -15.34 -5.98
N ALA A 32 5.89 -15.09 -6.95
CA ALA A 32 6.00 -13.93 -7.84
C ALA A 32 5.27 -12.69 -7.30
N ARG A 33 5.89 -11.51 -7.45
CA ARG A 33 5.29 -10.23 -7.04
C ARG A 33 3.92 -9.98 -7.67
N HIS A 34 3.81 -10.21 -8.97
CA HIS A 34 2.60 -9.91 -9.71
C HIS A 34 1.42 -10.73 -9.18
N THR A 35 1.59 -12.05 -9.05
CA THR A 35 0.62 -12.98 -8.46
C THR A 35 0.22 -12.56 -7.04
N PHE A 36 1.18 -12.12 -6.23
CA PHE A 36 0.88 -11.59 -4.89
C PHE A 36 -0.03 -10.36 -4.96
N LEU A 37 0.31 -9.37 -5.79
CA LEU A 37 -0.45 -8.13 -5.91
C LEU A 37 -1.86 -8.36 -6.49
N GLU A 38 -2.01 -9.31 -7.42
CA GLU A 38 -3.33 -9.71 -7.94
C GLU A 38 -4.20 -10.35 -6.86
N HIS A 39 -3.62 -11.24 -6.06
CA HIS A 39 -4.33 -11.88 -4.95
C HIS A 39 -4.68 -10.86 -3.86
N ALA A 40 -3.75 -9.98 -3.48
CA ALA A 40 -4.00 -8.91 -2.53
C ALA A 40 -5.13 -7.98 -3.00
N THR A 41 -5.12 -7.60 -4.29
CA THR A 41 -6.20 -6.82 -4.90
C THR A 41 -7.54 -7.55 -4.81
N SER A 42 -7.57 -8.85 -5.10
CA SER A 42 -8.80 -9.67 -5.02
C SER A 42 -9.35 -9.73 -3.59
N LEU A 43 -8.48 -9.90 -2.58
CA LEU A 43 -8.87 -9.90 -1.17
C LEU A 43 -9.41 -8.53 -0.75
N TYR A 44 -8.77 -7.45 -1.16
CA TYR A 44 -9.23 -6.10 -0.87
C TYR A 44 -10.58 -5.77 -1.53
N ASN A 45 -10.81 -6.23 -2.76
CA ASN A 45 -12.10 -6.10 -3.42
C ASN A 45 -13.21 -6.87 -2.68
N ALA A 46 -12.90 -8.08 -2.19
CA ALA A 46 -13.84 -8.87 -1.38
C ALA A 46 -14.17 -8.17 -0.05
N VAL A 47 -13.20 -7.54 0.62
CA VAL A 47 -13.47 -6.73 1.82
C VAL A 47 -14.47 -5.62 1.52
N LEU A 48 -14.29 -4.89 0.41
CA LEU A 48 -15.22 -3.83 0.01
C LEU A 48 -16.64 -4.34 -0.29
N GLU A 49 -16.75 -5.55 -0.83
CA GLU A 49 -18.04 -6.16 -1.17
C GLU A 49 -18.80 -6.65 0.06
N TYR A 50 -18.14 -7.38 0.96
CA TYR A 50 -18.82 -8.12 2.03
C TYR A 50 -18.82 -7.40 3.36
N ASN A 51 -17.76 -6.64 3.69
CA ASN A 51 -17.69 -5.85 4.91
C ASN A 51 -16.78 -4.62 4.72
N PRO A 52 -17.29 -3.53 4.12
CA PRO A 52 -16.48 -2.35 3.79
C PRO A 52 -15.97 -1.58 5.01
N LEU A 53 -16.43 -1.93 6.21
CA LEU A 53 -15.95 -1.36 7.48
C LEU A 53 -14.84 -2.21 8.12
N ALA A 54 -14.65 -3.46 7.67
CA ALA A 54 -13.61 -4.32 8.20
C ALA A 54 -12.21 -3.76 7.91
N ALA A 55 -11.42 -3.62 8.97
CA ALA A 55 -10.01 -3.29 8.85
C ALA A 55 -9.22 -4.57 8.55
N VAL A 56 -8.83 -4.75 7.28
CA VAL A 56 -8.02 -5.91 6.86
C VAL A 56 -6.66 -5.46 6.33
N ASP A 57 -5.60 -6.11 6.77
CA ASP A 57 -4.23 -5.95 6.27
C ASP A 57 -3.79 -7.25 5.57
N VAL A 58 -3.40 -7.17 4.29
CA VAL A 58 -2.86 -8.32 3.56
C VAL A 58 -1.34 -8.30 3.69
N ILE A 59 -0.81 -9.23 4.48
CA ILE A 59 0.61 -9.27 4.87
C ILE A 59 1.37 -10.28 4.00
N PRO A 60 2.40 -9.86 3.22
CA PRO A 60 3.19 -10.77 2.40
C PRO A 60 4.08 -11.68 3.27
N VAL A 61 3.97 -12.99 3.07
CA VAL A 61 4.81 -13.99 3.74
C VAL A 61 5.44 -14.94 2.74
N ALA A 62 6.63 -15.43 3.06
CA ALA A 62 7.31 -16.42 2.26
C ALA A 62 6.51 -17.74 2.24
N PRO A 63 6.53 -18.51 1.14
CA PRO A 63 5.97 -19.85 1.12
C PRO A 63 6.62 -20.70 2.21
N SER A 64 5.82 -21.43 2.98
CA SER A 64 6.33 -22.41 3.93
C SER A 64 7.12 -23.48 3.16
N SER A 65 8.40 -23.63 3.47
CA SER A 65 9.18 -24.79 3.01
C SER A 65 8.53 -26.04 3.61
N GLY A 66 7.82 -26.80 2.79
CA GLY A 66 7.01 -27.92 3.24
C GLY A 66 7.81 -28.96 4.04
N GLY A 67 7.52 -29.05 5.33
CA GLY A 67 7.58 -30.29 6.10
C GLY A 67 6.13 -30.68 6.40
N ALA A 68 5.66 -31.79 5.82
CA ALA A 68 4.38 -32.37 6.20
C ALA A 68 4.47 -32.84 7.65
N GLY A 69 3.69 -32.24 8.54
CA GLY A 69 3.50 -32.71 9.92
C GLY A 69 3.90 -31.72 11.00
N SER A 70 2.97 -30.84 11.37
CA SER A 70 2.45 -30.67 12.73
C SER A 70 1.60 -29.41 12.77
N ASP A 71 0.31 -29.57 13.06
CA ASP A 71 -0.57 -28.48 13.47
C ASP A 71 -0.01 -27.83 14.75
N SER A 72 0.71 -26.72 14.56
CA SER A 72 0.98 -25.75 15.61
C SER A 72 0.61 -24.39 15.06
N ALA A 73 -0.40 -23.77 15.67
CA ALA A 73 -0.91 -22.45 15.34
C ALA A 73 0.12 -21.30 15.51
N ALA A 74 1.40 -21.63 15.78
CA ALA A 74 2.48 -20.70 16.03
C ALA A 74 3.73 -20.96 15.15
N ALA A 75 3.58 -21.52 13.95
CA ALA A 75 4.67 -21.43 12.97
C ALA A 75 4.96 -19.96 12.68
N THR A 76 6.15 -19.47 13.08
CA THR A 76 6.61 -18.11 12.81
C THR A 76 6.59 -17.88 11.30
N ARG A 77 5.63 -17.08 10.83
CA ARG A 77 5.53 -16.72 9.42
C ARG A 77 6.69 -15.80 9.07
N GLN A 78 7.49 -16.18 8.08
CA GLN A 78 8.59 -15.34 7.60
C GLN A 78 8.02 -14.26 6.67
N LEU A 79 8.17 -13.00 7.04
CA LEU A 79 7.87 -11.87 6.16
C LEU A 79 8.85 -11.87 4.98
N LEU A 80 8.42 -11.28 3.86
CA LEU A 80 9.36 -11.06 2.75
C LEU A 80 10.38 -10.00 3.17
N ASP A 81 11.65 -10.26 2.95
CA ASP A 81 12.74 -9.32 3.19
C ASP A 81 13.52 -9.05 1.89
N ARG A 82 14.53 -8.17 1.97
CA ARG A 82 15.42 -7.88 0.85
C ARG A 82 16.01 -9.14 0.21
N ALA A 83 16.50 -10.07 1.04
CA ALA A 83 17.15 -11.28 0.54
C ALA A 83 16.18 -12.15 -0.26
N TYR A 84 14.93 -12.27 0.19
CA TYR A 84 13.87 -12.96 -0.54
C TYR A 84 13.58 -12.30 -1.89
N LEU A 85 13.43 -10.96 -1.92
CA LEU A 85 13.14 -10.23 -3.15
C LEU A 85 14.24 -10.38 -4.19
N GLU A 86 15.50 -10.30 -3.76
CA GLU A 86 16.68 -10.49 -4.62
C GLU A 86 16.76 -11.94 -5.12
N ALA A 87 16.57 -12.94 -4.25
CA ALA A 87 16.67 -14.36 -4.61
C ALA A 87 15.55 -14.84 -5.55
N LYS A 88 14.34 -14.28 -5.43
CA LYS A 88 13.19 -14.64 -6.27
C LYS A 88 13.06 -13.80 -7.55
N GLY A 89 13.99 -12.88 -7.78
CA GLY A 89 13.99 -12.07 -8.99
C GLY A 89 12.74 -11.20 -9.10
N PHE A 90 12.37 -10.48 -8.02
CA PHE A 90 11.28 -9.47 -8.02
C PHE A 90 11.58 -8.26 -8.92
N ALA A 91 12.33 -8.43 -10.01
CA ALA A 91 12.71 -7.37 -10.90
C ALA A 91 11.49 -6.74 -11.61
N PRO A 92 11.47 -5.41 -11.80
CA PRO A 92 12.45 -4.46 -11.27
C PRO A 92 12.25 -4.23 -9.76
N CYS A 93 13.35 -4.08 -9.03
CA CYS A 93 13.41 -3.53 -7.68
C CYS A 93 14.38 -2.35 -7.67
N TYR A 94 14.23 -1.44 -6.72
CA TYR A 94 15.03 -0.24 -6.59
C TYR A 94 15.49 -0.06 -5.15
N ASP A 95 16.70 0.46 -4.96
CA ASP A 95 17.20 0.76 -3.61
C ASP A 95 16.37 1.83 -2.91
N TYR A 96 15.89 2.82 -3.67
CA TYR A 96 15.10 3.94 -3.14
C TYR A 96 13.85 4.20 -4.01
N VAL A 97 12.68 3.94 -3.43
CA VAL A 97 11.36 4.18 -4.03
C VAL A 97 10.64 5.29 -3.26
N ALA A 98 9.83 6.08 -3.97
CA ALA A 98 8.91 7.05 -3.38
C ALA A 98 7.45 6.62 -3.56
N VAL A 99 6.58 7.10 -2.68
CA VAL A 99 5.13 6.98 -2.81
C VAL A 99 4.49 8.20 -2.14
N GLY A 100 3.46 8.77 -2.76
CA GLY A 100 2.79 9.97 -2.26
C GLY A 100 1.29 9.76 -2.15
N GLY A 101 0.67 10.34 -1.13
CA GLY A 101 -0.77 10.23 -0.93
C GLY A 101 -1.27 11.03 0.26
N THR A 102 -2.59 11.22 0.32
CA THR A 102 -3.19 11.79 1.53
C THR A 102 -3.22 10.76 2.66
N PHE A 103 -3.41 9.47 2.34
CA PHE A 103 -3.48 8.38 3.33
C PHE A 103 -4.50 8.65 4.46
N ASP A 104 -5.57 9.38 4.13
CA ASP A 104 -6.68 9.66 5.04
C ASP A 104 -7.61 8.46 5.10
N HIS A 105 -7.90 8.03 6.34
CA HIS A 105 -8.62 6.80 6.66
C HIS A 105 -8.06 5.63 5.86
N LEU A 106 -6.85 5.17 6.25
CA LEU A 106 -6.01 4.23 5.51
C LEU A 106 -6.78 3.00 5.00
N HIS A 107 -7.26 3.09 3.76
CA HIS A 107 -8.16 2.12 3.16
C HIS A 107 -7.46 1.18 2.18
N SER A 108 -8.18 0.17 1.69
CA SER A 108 -7.67 -0.89 0.82
C SER A 108 -6.85 -0.38 -0.39
N GLY A 109 -7.30 0.69 -1.06
CA GLY A 109 -6.52 1.32 -2.13
C GLY A 109 -5.15 1.86 -1.69
N HIS A 110 -5.07 2.52 -0.53
CA HIS A 110 -3.80 2.97 0.04
C HIS A 110 -2.92 1.81 0.45
N LYS A 111 -3.50 0.77 1.07
CA LYS A 111 -2.76 -0.41 1.51
C LYS A 111 -2.13 -1.14 0.32
N LEU A 112 -2.87 -1.32 -0.78
CA LEU A 112 -2.32 -1.88 -2.02
C LEU A 112 -1.18 -1.01 -2.59
N LEU A 113 -1.33 0.31 -2.59
CA LEU A 113 -0.29 1.25 -3.06
C LEU A 113 0.99 1.14 -2.23
N LEU A 114 0.85 1.19 -0.91
CA LEU A 114 1.96 1.10 0.04
C LEU A 114 2.66 -0.26 -0.03
N THR A 115 1.90 -1.36 -0.08
CA THR A 115 2.46 -2.71 -0.25
C THR A 115 3.19 -2.84 -1.58
N THR A 116 2.64 -2.29 -2.67
CA THR A 116 3.31 -2.28 -3.97
C THR A 116 4.64 -1.53 -3.91
N ALA A 117 4.67 -0.34 -3.31
CA ALA A 117 5.89 0.43 -3.14
C ALA A 117 6.94 -0.34 -2.32
N ALA A 118 6.52 -0.93 -1.19
CA ALA A 118 7.38 -1.72 -0.31
C ALA A 118 7.97 -2.95 -1.03
N LEU A 119 7.19 -3.66 -1.85
CA LEU A 119 7.66 -4.83 -2.62
C LEU A 119 8.53 -4.48 -3.85
N HIS A 120 8.68 -3.20 -4.17
CA HIS A 120 9.68 -2.72 -5.15
C HIS A 120 10.92 -2.12 -4.48
N THR A 121 10.95 -2.02 -3.15
CA THR A 121 12.01 -1.36 -2.39
C THR A 121 12.99 -2.37 -1.80
N LEU A 122 14.30 -2.16 -2.05
CA LEU A 122 15.35 -2.97 -1.44
C LEU A 122 15.90 -2.37 -0.15
N ARG A 123 15.98 -1.04 -0.03
CA ARG A 123 16.64 -0.39 1.11
C ARG A 123 15.80 0.69 1.78
N LYS A 124 15.32 1.68 1.02
CA LYS A 124 14.68 2.88 1.56
C LYS A 124 13.38 3.22 0.86
N LEU A 125 12.34 3.54 1.61
CA LEU A 125 11.04 3.95 1.11
C LEU A 125 10.69 5.35 1.63
N ARG A 126 10.56 6.31 0.72
CA ARG A 126 10.03 7.65 1.04
C ARG A 126 8.53 7.68 0.88
N VAL A 127 7.82 8.08 1.92
CA VAL A 127 6.36 8.23 1.91
C VAL A 127 6.00 9.69 2.14
N GLY A 128 5.47 10.34 1.11
CA GLY A 128 4.96 11.70 1.19
C GLY A 128 3.50 11.72 1.62
N VAL A 129 3.24 12.19 2.84
CA VAL A 129 1.90 12.35 3.41
C VAL A 129 1.45 13.79 3.22
N THR A 130 0.37 14.04 2.47
CA THR A 130 -0.03 15.42 2.15
C THR A 130 -0.34 16.24 3.41
N GLY A 131 0.27 17.41 3.52
CA GLY A 131 -0.01 18.43 4.54
C GLY A 131 -1.11 19.40 4.12
N ASP A 132 -1.45 20.33 5.03
CA ASP A 132 -2.64 21.18 4.93
C ASP A 132 -2.68 22.05 3.66
N ALA A 133 -1.52 22.46 3.14
CA ALA A 133 -1.39 23.23 1.91
C ALA A 133 -2.05 22.52 0.70
N LEU A 134 -1.95 21.19 0.64
CA LEU A 134 -2.54 20.37 -0.44
C LEU A 134 -3.97 19.91 -0.13
N LEU A 135 -4.52 20.28 1.03
CA LEU A 135 -5.81 19.81 1.54
C LEU A 135 -6.90 20.89 1.58
N GLN A 136 -6.55 22.15 1.30
CA GLN A 136 -7.42 23.33 1.35
C GLN A 136 -8.77 23.19 0.61
N LYS A 137 -8.88 22.33 -0.40
CA LYS A 137 -10.09 22.16 -1.23
C LYS A 137 -10.81 20.81 -1.03
N LYS A 138 -10.46 20.06 0.01
CA LYS A 138 -11.05 18.73 0.24
C LYS A 138 -12.48 18.86 0.77
N LYS A 139 -13.43 18.19 0.11
CA LYS A 139 -14.81 18.02 0.60
C LYS A 139 -14.80 17.28 1.94
N PHE A 140 -15.72 17.59 2.85
CA PHE A 140 -15.84 16.95 4.18
C PHE A 140 -14.54 17.06 5.00
N ALA A 141 -13.96 18.26 5.05
CA ALA A 141 -12.67 18.49 5.69
C ALA A 141 -12.72 18.27 7.22
N GLU A 142 -13.88 18.43 7.84
CA GLU A 142 -14.15 18.18 9.25
C GLU A 142 -13.99 16.70 9.66
N TYR A 143 -14.03 15.77 8.70
CA TYR A 143 -13.80 14.34 8.91
C TYR A 143 -12.38 13.89 8.50
N LEU A 144 -11.50 14.83 8.13
CA LEU A 144 -10.13 14.54 7.76
C LEU A 144 -9.30 14.16 9.00
N GLN A 145 -8.53 13.08 8.91
CA GLN A 145 -7.61 12.71 9.98
C GLN A 145 -6.43 13.69 10.11
N PRO A 146 -6.01 14.03 11.34
CA PRO A 146 -4.80 14.82 11.57
C PRO A 146 -3.58 14.22 10.88
N GLY A 147 -2.64 15.06 10.44
CA GLY A 147 -1.44 14.61 9.71
C GLY A 147 -0.63 13.54 10.44
N GLU A 148 -0.41 13.72 11.74
CA GLU A 148 0.35 12.76 12.55
C GLU A 148 -0.38 11.41 12.72
N VAL A 149 -1.71 11.41 12.76
CA VAL A 149 -2.51 10.16 12.77
C VAL A 149 -2.32 9.41 11.46
N ARG A 150 -2.35 10.11 10.33
CA ARG A 150 -2.14 9.52 9.00
C ARG A 150 -0.73 8.97 8.83
N LYS A 151 0.30 9.72 9.25
CA LYS A 151 1.69 9.26 9.25
C LYS A 151 1.88 8.02 10.12
N LYS A 152 1.30 8.01 11.32
CA LYS A 152 1.37 6.85 12.22
C LYS A 152 0.73 5.62 11.58
N ALA A 153 -0.47 5.75 11.01
CA ALA A 153 -1.14 4.65 10.33
C ALA A 153 -0.31 4.08 9.16
N VAL A 154 0.32 4.96 8.36
CA VAL A 154 1.25 4.55 7.30
C VAL A 154 2.46 3.79 7.85
N ARG A 155 3.08 4.31 8.92
CA ARG A 155 4.22 3.67 9.59
C ARG A 155 3.88 2.29 10.11
N ASP A 156 2.85 2.22 10.95
CA ASP A 156 2.40 0.97 11.58
C ASP A 156 2.11 -0.09 10.50
N PHE A 157 1.43 0.30 9.41
CA PHE A 157 1.15 -0.59 8.29
C PHE A 157 2.43 -1.08 7.59
N LEU A 158 3.34 -0.17 7.22
CA LEU A 158 4.57 -0.53 6.49
C LEU A 158 5.53 -1.39 7.31
N GLU A 159 5.64 -1.14 8.61
CA GLU A 159 6.46 -1.94 9.53
C GLU A 159 5.95 -3.39 9.64
N ARG A 160 4.66 -3.63 9.41
CA ARG A 160 4.08 -4.98 9.32
C ARG A 160 4.32 -5.67 7.97
N ILE A 161 4.58 -4.89 6.92
CA ILE A 161 4.75 -5.38 5.54
C ILE A 161 6.22 -5.68 5.23
N ARG A 162 7.12 -4.73 5.56
CA ARG A 162 8.56 -4.77 5.28
C ARG A 162 9.35 -4.06 6.40
N PRO A 163 9.49 -4.68 7.59
CA PRO A 163 10.22 -4.07 8.71
C PRO A 163 11.71 -3.87 8.44
N ASP A 164 12.26 -4.52 7.42
CA ASP A 164 13.67 -4.40 7.01
C ASP A 164 13.95 -3.15 6.14
N VAL A 165 12.92 -2.41 5.72
CA VAL A 165 13.06 -1.21 4.88
C VAL A 165 13.17 0.05 5.75
N GLU A 166 14.14 0.91 5.44
CA GLU A 166 14.27 2.24 6.04
C GLU A 166 13.11 3.15 5.58
N LEU A 167 12.24 3.54 6.51
CA LEU A 167 11.06 4.38 6.22
C LEU A 167 11.35 5.87 6.46
N GLU A 168 11.19 6.67 5.40
CA GLU A 168 11.24 8.14 5.44
C GLU A 168 9.84 8.71 5.20
N ILE A 169 9.10 8.98 6.28
CA ILE A 169 7.70 9.43 6.20
C ILE A 169 7.63 10.92 6.49
N GLU A 170 7.36 11.71 5.45
CA GLU A 170 7.43 13.17 5.50
C GLU A 170 6.09 13.83 5.19
N THR A 171 5.87 15.02 5.76
CA THR A 171 4.77 15.88 5.30
C THR A 171 5.17 16.53 3.99
N ILE A 172 4.31 16.42 2.96
CA ILE A 172 4.53 17.08 1.66
C ILE A 172 3.56 18.24 1.48
N VAL A 173 4.06 19.35 0.94
CA VAL A 173 3.29 20.59 0.71
C VAL A 173 3.19 20.97 -0.77
N ASP A 174 3.81 20.19 -1.64
CA ASP A 174 3.82 20.34 -3.10
C ASP A 174 3.69 18.97 -3.79
N VAL A 175 3.58 19.00 -5.12
CA VAL A 175 3.31 17.79 -5.94
C VAL A 175 4.52 16.84 -6.02
N SER A 176 5.74 17.33 -5.94
CA SER A 176 6.94 16.48 -6.01
C SER A 176 7.27 15.83 -4.68
N GLY A 177 6.82 16.43 -3.57
CA GLY A 177 7.13 15.95 -2.23
C GLY A 177 8.63 15.86 -1.99
N GLY A 178 9.41 16.77 -2.61
CA GLY A 178 10.87 16.83 -2.55
C GLY A 178 11.60 15.83 -3.47
N THR A 179 10.89 14.90 -4.13
CA THR A 179 11.55 13.91 -5.01
C THR A 179 12.20 14.53 -6.24
N ASP A 180 11.88 15.78 -6.55
CA ASP A 180 12.52 16.57 -7.62
C ASP A 180 13.96 16.98 -7.33
N SER A 181 14.42 16.83 -6.08
CA SER A 181 15.77 17.20 -5.65
C SER A 181 16.57 16.03 -5.05
N ILE A 182 16.04 14.80 -5.11
CA ILE A 182 16.69 13.60 -4.57
C ILE A 182 17.13 12.68 -5.73
N PRO A 183 18.41 12.69 -6.12
CA PRO A 183 18.92 11.90 -7.24
C PRO A 183 18.75 10.39 -7.07
N ASP A 184 18.82 9.91 -5.81
CA ASP A 184 18.82 8.49 -5.49
C ASP A 184 17.45 7.84 -5.61
N VAL A 185 16.35 8.61 -5.54
CA VAL A 185 15.01 8.08 -5.82
C VAL A 185 14.94 7.76 -7.32
N LYS A 186 14.68 6.48 -7.64
CA LYS A 186 14.63 5.98 -9.03
C LYS A 186 13.24 5.61 -9.50
N ALA A 187 12.32 5.33 -8.57
CA ALA A 187 10.96 4.94 -8.92
C ALA A 187 9.94 5.56 -7.95
N ILE A 188 8.71 5.71 -8.44
CA ILE A 188 7.58 6.19 -7.67
C ILE A 188 6.38 5.29 -7.88
N ALA A 189 5.76 4.85 -6.79
CA ALA A 189 4.51 4.11 -6.83
C ALA A 189 3.33 5.08 -6.99
N LEU A 190 2.45 4.78 -7.94
CA LEU A 190 1.36 5.63 -8.38
C LEU A 190 0.05 4.85 -8.39
N SER A 191 -0.98 5.48 -7.83
CA SER A 191 -2.37 5.08 -8.03
C SER A 191 -2.95 5.79 -9.27
N PRO A 192 -4.10 5.35 -9.79
CA PRO A 192 -4.78 6.05 -10.87
C PRO A 192 -5.08 7.53 -10.56
N GLU A 193 -5.29 7.89 -9.29
CA GLU A 193 -5.51 9.27 -8.85
C GLU A 193 -4.24 10.14 -8.90
N THR A 194 -3.07 9.52 -8.76
CA THR A 194 -1.78 10.21 -8.68
C THR A 194 -0.96 10.08 -9.96
N GLU A 195 -1.35 9.23 -10.91
CA GLU A 195 -0.59 8.95 -12.13
C GLU A 195 -0.14 10.20 -12.90
N ARG A 196 -1.01 11.22 -12.97
CA ARG A 196 -0.71 12.49 -13.67
C ARG A 196 0.40 13.32 -13.01
N SER A 197 0.76 13.04 -11.76
CA SER A 197 1.85 13.76 -11.10
C SER A 197 3.21 13.37 -11.66
N LEU A 198 3.36 12.17 -12.25
CA LEU A 198 4.66 11.66 -12.71
C LEU A 198 5.34 12.60 -13.71
N ASP A 199 4.59 13.06 -14.71
CA ASP A 199 5.13 13.95 -15.74
C ASP A 199 5.56 15.30 -15.12
N VAL A 200 4.74 15.84 -14.22
CA VAL A 200 5.05 17.08 -13.49
C VAL A 200 6.33 16.92 -12.66
N ILE A 201 6.47 15.80 -11.94
CA ILE A 201 7.65 15.50 -11.12
C ILE A 201 8.90 15.36 -11.99
N ASN A 202 8.80 14.66 -13.12
CA ASN A 202 9.94 14.46 -14.02
C ASN A 202 10.39 15.77 -14.69
N GLU A 203 9.46 16.67 -15.02
CA GLU A 203 9.81 18.02 -15.48
C GLU A 203 10.51 18.84 -14.39
N LEU A 204 10.07 18.75 -13.13
CA LEU A 204 10.75 19.39 -12.00
C LEU A 204 12.14 18.80 -11.75
N ARG A 205 12.29 17.47 -11.81
CA ARG A 205 13.58 16.76 -11.72
C ARG A 205 14.59 17.24 -12.75
N LYS A 206 14.14 17.40 -14.00
CA LYS A 206 14.96 17.93 -15.08
C LYS A 206 15.39 19.39 -14.80
N LYS A 207 14.45 20.23 -14.36
CA LYS A 207 14.72 21.65 -14.07
C LYS A 207 15.63 21.87 -12.87
N ASN A 208 15.48 21.06 -11.82
CA ASN A 208 16.13 21.29 -10.51
C ASN A 208 17.49 20.60 -10.37
N GLY A 209 18.01 19.99 -11.44
CA GLY A 209 19.35 19.40 -11.44
C GLY A 209 19.64 18.41 -12.56
N ASP A 210 18.87 18.44 -13.65
CA ASP A 210 18.96 17.47 -14.76
C ASP A 210 18.89 16.01 -14.28
N LEU A 211 18.05 15.76 -13.27
CA LEU A 211 17.92 14.43 -12.69
C LEU A 211 17.17 13.49 -13.62
N ALA A 212 17.61 12.23 -13.67
CA ALA A 212 16.95 11.19 -14.45
C ALA A 212 15.46 11.04 -14.05
N PRO A 213 14.55 10.80 -15.00
CA PRO A 213 13.13 10.64 -14.72
C PRO A 213 12.87 9.42 -13.83
N LEU A 214 11.87 9.53 -12.97
CA LEU A 214 11.40 8.42 -12.15
C LEU A 214 10.66 7.40 -13.00
N VAL A 215 10.87 6.12 -12.70
CA VAL A 215 10.04 5.04 -13.22
C VAL A 215 8.72 4.98 -12.45
N GLY A 216 7.60 5.01 -13.15
CA GLY A 216 6.27 4.86 -12.55
C GLY A 216 5.88 3.40 -12.33
N ILE A 217 5.71 3.01 -11.06
CA ILE A 217 5.15 1.71 -10.65
C ILE A 217 3.65 1.90 -10.42
N ARG A 218 2.79 1.26 -11.20
CA ARG A 218 1.34 1.53 -11.20
C ARG A 218 0.56 0.44 -10.49
N ILE A 219 -0.48 0.84 -9.76
CA ILE A 219 -1.50 -0.07 -9.23
C ILE A 219 -2.85 0.14 -9.93
N PRO A 220 -3.72 -0.88 -9.98
CA PRO A 220 -5.10 -0.71 -10.44
C PRO A 220 -5.96 0.00 -9.38
N PHE A 221 -7.18 0.38 -9.77
CA PHE A 221 -8.20 0.72 -8.78
C PHE A 221 -8.56 -0.50 -7.93
N VAL A 222 -8.86 -0.25 -6.66
CA VAL A 222 -9.54 -1.20 -5.78
C VAL A 222 -11.02 -0.81 -5.75
N SER A 223 -11.89 -1.74 -6.16
CA SER A 223 -13.33 -1.49 -6.34
C SER A 223 -14.16 -2.69 -5.93
N SER A 224 -15.38 -2.44 -5.46
CA SER A 224 -16.39 -3.49 -5.31
C SER A 224 -16.75 -4.11 -6.68
N PRO A 225 -17.36 -5.31 -6.72
CA PRO A 225 -17.91 -5.87 -7.96
C PRO A 225 -19.00 -5.02 -8.62
N SER A 226 -19.67 -4.15 -7.84
CA SER A 226 -20.61 -3.15 -8.36
C SER A 226 -19.92 -1.94 -9.02
N GLY A 227 -18.59 -1.92 -9.09
CA GLY A 227 -17.79 -0.85 -9.69
C GLY A 227 -17.51 0.33 -8.76
N GLU A 228 -17.84 0.24 -7.47
CA GLU A 228 -17.60 1.31 -6.52
C GLU A 228 -16.12 1.33 -6.10
N VAL A 229 -15.37 2.31 -6.60
CA VAL A 229 -13.99 2.60 -6.17
C VAL A 229 -13.93 3.14 -4.73
N ILE A 230 -13.08 2.59 -3.87
CA ILE A 230 -12.85 3.18 -2.53
C ILE A 230 -11.98 4.45 -2.62
N SER A 231 -12.32 5.48 -1.86
CA SER A 231 -11.49 6.68 -1.72
C SER A 231 -11.75 7.41 -0.39
N SER A 232 -10.76 8.15 0.12
CA SER A 232 -10.91 8.98 1.33
C SER A 232 -12.11 9.93 1.27
N THR A 233 -12.42 10.49 0.10
CA THR A 233 -13.59 11.39 -0.05
C THR A 233 -14.91 10.64 0.17
N ARG A 234 -15.03 9.41 -0.32
CA ARG A 234 -16.24 8.60 -0.13
C ARG A 234 -16.38 8.14 1.33
N LEU A 235 -15.28 7.78 1.98
CA LEU A 235 -15.29 7.44 3.40
C LEU A 235 -15.77 8.61 4.27
N ARG A 236 -15.20 9.80 4.06
CA ARG A 236 -15.65 11.01 4.77
C ARG A 236 -17.10 11.38 4.45
N GLN A 237 -17.55 11.18 3.20
CA GLN A 237 -18.95 11.37 2.83
C GLN A 237 -19.89 10.41 3.58
N ARG A 238 -19.48 9.16 3.85
CA ARG A 238 -20.27 8.20 4.63
C ARG A 238 -20.31 8.57 6.12
N MET A 239 -19.23 9.13 6.66
CA MET A 239 -19.16 9.61 8.05
C MET A 239 -20.01 10.87 8.29
N ALA A 240 -20.25 11.65 7.23
CA ALA A 240 -21.06 12.86 7.28
C ALA A 240 -22.58 12.61 7.21
N LYS A 241 -23.02 11.35 7.07
CA LYS A 241 -24.43 10.95 7.00
C LYS A 241 -24.84 10.28 8.30
#